data_AF-A0A8C5HPZ8-F1
#
_entry.id   AF-A0A8C5HPZ8-F1
#
_cell.length_a   1.000
_cell.length_b   1.000
_cell.length_c   1.000
_cell.angle_alpha   90.00
_cell.angle_beta   90.00
_cell.angle_gamma   90.00
#
_symmetry.space_group_name_H-M   'P 1'
#
loop_
_entity.id
_entity.type
_entity.pdbx_description
1 polymer ?
#
loop_
_entity_poly.entity_id
_entity_poly.type
_entity_poly.pdbx_seq_one_letter_code
_entity_poly.pdbx_strand_id
1 'polypeptide(L)'
;MNENRTHVIRFEFKDFLKGALPSQRCDLLVNLRSRGCGPEFTEQNDVKVEVNATISSTQVTPKDISITLRPGTNASFIVAVNQLERYPVDLYYLVDVSASMQENLDHLKTVGVALSLRMMERSSDLWLGFGSFVDKPVSPYINVHPSKINNPCSDYEIRCRPAHGFHHVLSMTGNMSEFSHVIKRQRISGNMDTPEGGLDAMMQAAVCQKAVGWRPEAKHLLLLMTDQPSHLALDSRLAGIVVPHDGLCHLENNVYTGSTRMDHPSVGQLSEKLLENHIYSIFAVEKQQYHWYEVMDTTHTHTHTHTHTMSTFDQVLFVFFSQVYFSITIGLRSCPEDVESEDITVMVRPIGYNESTVVRIRSKCQCRCGLTGRCQDDKESSCAGSQTSTNQRSDHGLTVDSKAEAQNHQNCRAAESDVDCSGRGVCDCGKCLCEESRLGTIYGTYCEIDDFSCPYEGGILCGSRGVCVSGECVCQDGWTGDSCSCSISTPSCQSPDGLICSGRGRCVCGQCVCDDPRHSGDFCERCPTCVSNCQPHWKCVDCHITHGLTQKEVGRCNHTCAPLVDYTDDASGINLC
;
A
#
# COMPACT_ATOMS: atom_id res chain seq x y z
N MET A 1 -11.42 -73.71 -33.82
CA MET A 1 -12.60 -72.81 -33.80
C MET A 1 -13.06 -72.78 -32.34
N ASN A 2 -12.50 -72.00 -31.40
CA ASN A 2 -12.22 -70.57 -31.35
C ASN A 2 -13.34 -69.70 -31.93
N GLU A 3 -14.27 -69.30 -31.06
CA GLU A 3 -14.69 -67.90 -30.78
C GLU A 3 -15.70 -67.92 -29.61
N ASN A 4 -15.22 -67.74 -28.38
CA ASN A 4 -15.29 -66.50 -27.59
C ASN A 4 -16.71 -65.94 -27.40
N ARG A 5 -17.37 -66.42 -26.32
CA ARG A 5 -18.43 -65.69 -25.63
C ARG A 5 -17.83 -64.42 -25.04
N THR A 6 -18.19 -63.27 -25.60
CA THR A 6 -17.94 -61.96 -25.01
C THR A 6 -18.74 -61.84 -23.71
N HIS A 7 -18.08 -62.10 -22.59
CA HIS A 7 -18.55 -61.64 -21.29
C HIS A 7 -18.47 -60.11 -21.29
N VAL A 8 -19.62 -59.44 -21.39
CA VAL A 8 -19.73 -58.01 -21.06
C VAL A 8 -19.55 -57.92 -19.55
N ILE A 9 -18.32 -57.71 -19.10
CA ILE A 9 -18.04 -57.29 -17.74
C ILE A 9 -18.54 -55.85 -17.62
N ARG A 10 -19.80 -55.70 -17.23
CA ARG A 10 -20.28 -54.47 -16.61
C ARG A 10 -19.48 -54.34 -15.31
N PHE A 11 -18.48 -53.46 -15.27
CA PHE A 11 -17.94 -52.97 -14.01
C PHE A 11 -19.05 -52.14 -13.35
N GLU A 12 -19.95 -52.80 -12.64
CA GLU A 12 -20.75 -52.14 -11.61
C GLU A 12 -19.76 -51.65 -10.55
N PHE A 13 -19.59 -50.33 -10.43
CA PHE A 13 -18.95 -49.70 -9.28
C PHE A 13 -19.84 -49.91 -8.04
N LYS A 14 -19.93 -51.17 -7.59
CA LYS A 14 -20.28 -51.51 -6.23
C LYS A 14 -19.03 -51.21 -5.41
N ASP A 15 -19.07 -50.16 -4.60
CA ASP A 15 -18.57 -50.18 -3.21
C ASP A 15 -18.23 -48.79 -2.64
N PHE A 16 -18.21 -47.70 -3.43
CA PHE A 16 -17.91 -46.35 -2.89
C PHE A 16 -18.96 -45.84 -1.86
N LEU A 17 -20.20 -46.35 -1.89
CA LEU A 17 -21.31 -45.90 -1.02
C LEU A 17 -21.95 -47.04 -0.20
N LYS A 18 -21.31 -48.21 -0.09
CA LYS A 18 -21.90 -49.31 0.68
C LYS A 18 -21.77 -49.04 2.18
N GLY A 19 -22.74 -48.31 2.74
CA GLY A 19 -22.84 -47.98 4.16
C GLY A 19 -22.29 -46.61 4.57
N ALA A 20 -21.90 -45.74 3.63
CA ALA A 20 -21.40 -44.39 3.91
C ALA A 20 -22.54 -43.35 3.90
N LEU A 21 -22.59 -42.50 4.95
CA LEU A 21 -23.55 -41.39 5.07
C LEU A 21 -23.32 -40.34 3.96
N PRO A 22 -24.34 -39.58 3.52
CA PRO A 22 -24.20 -38.50 2.53
C PRO A 22 -23.14 -37.45 2.91
N SER A 23 -22.92 -37.23 4.22
CA SER A 23 -21.90 -36.34 4.77
C SER A 23 -20.45 -36.78 4.51
N GLN A 24 -20.22 -38.02 4.07
CA GLN A 24 -18.88 -38.57 3.81
C GLN A 24 -18.44 -38.46 2.33
N ARG A 25 -19.23 -37.77 1.49
CA ARG A 25 -18.93 -37.55 0.06
C ARG A 25 -17.93 -36.43 -0.19
N CYS A 26 -17.82 -35.47 0.72
CA CYS A 26 -16.77 -34.45 0.74
C CYS A 26 -15.76 -34.82 1.83
N ASP A 27 -14.53 -35.15 1.44
CA ASP A 27 -13.48 -35.57 2.37
C ASP A 27 -12.11 -35.25 1.74
N LEU A 28 -11.03 -35.41 2.52
CA LEU A 28 -9.67 -35.31 2.02
C LEU A 28 -9.44 -36.33 0.89
N LEU A 29 -8.68 -35.94 -0.14
CA LEU A 29 -8.42 -36.79 -1.31
C LEU A 29 -7.86 -38.18 -0.94
N VAL A 30 -7.05 -38.25 0.13
CA VAL A 30 -6.49 -39.51 0.64
C VAL A 30 -7.57 -40.44 1.17
N ASN A 31 -8.57 -39.90 1.87
CA ASN A 31 -9.70 -40.64 2.43
C ASN A 31 -10.66 -41.09 1.33
N LEU A 32 -10.89 -40.24 0.32
CA LEU A 32 -11.71 -40.60 -0.83
C LEU A 32 -11.08 -41.75 -1.63
N ARG A 33 -9.75 -41.72 -1.82
CA ARG A 33 -9.01 -42.79 -2.51
C ARG A 33 -9.01 -44.10 -1.73
N SER A 34 -8.82 -44.05 -0.41
CA SER A 34 -8.85 -45.27 0.42
C SER A 34 -10.22 -45.94 0.42
N ARG A 35 -11.29 -45.17 0.17
CA ARG A 35 -12.67 -45.66 -0.02
C ARG A 35 -13.01 -46.06 -1.45
N GLY A 36 -12.06 -46.02 -2.38
CA GLY A 36 -12.24 -46.45 -3.77
C GLY A 36 -12.75 -45.39 -4.75
N CYS A 37 -12.66 -44.10 -4.42
CA CYS A 37 -12.91 -43.02 -5.38
C CYS A 37 -11.76 -42.94 -6.40
N GLY A 38 -12.07 -43.19 -7.67
CA GLY A 38 -11.11 -43.10 -8.78
C GLY A 38 -10.65 -41.67 -9.04
N PRO A 39 -9.39 -41.45 -9.48
CA PRO A 39 -8.84 -40.12 -9.77
C PRO A 39 -9.64 -39.34 -10.83
N GLU A 40 -10.33 -40.03 -11.74
CA GLU A 40 -11.21 -39.47 -12.76
C GLU A 40 -12.49 -38.82 -12.21
N PHE A 41 -12.84 -39.12 -10.97
CA PHE A 41 -14.00 -38.56 -10.26
C PHE A 41 -13.62 -37.50 -9.23
N THR A 42 -12.32 -37.23 -9.06
CA THR A 42 -11.80 -36.24 -8.11
C THR A 42 -11.18 -35.08 -8.86
N GLU A 43 -11.58 -33.84 -8.54
CA GLU A 43 -10.85 -32.66 -9.01
C GLU A 43 -9.70 -32.33 -8.05
N GLN A 44 -8.52 -32.05 -8.59
CA GLN A 44 -7.40 -31.51 -7.79
C GLN A 44 -7.58 -30.03 -7.49
N ASN A 45 -7.05 -29.62 -6.35
CA ASN A 45 -6.81 -28.22 -6.00
C ASN A 45 -5.55 -27.73 -6.75
N ASP A 46 -5.69 -27.55 -8.05
CA ASP A 46 -4.60 -26.99 -8.87
C ASP A 46 -4.61 -25.47 -8.75
N VAL A 47 -3.68 -24.93 -7.97
CA VAL A 47 -3.25 -23.53 -8.09
C VAL A 47 -2.32 -23.47 -9.29
N LYS A 48 -2.69 -22.68 -10.30
CA LYS A 48 -1.85 -22.47 -11.49
C LYS A 48 -1.38 -21.02 -11.54
N VAL A 49 -0.09 -20.83 -11.72
CA VAL A 49 0.54 -19.53 -11.95
C VAL A 49 1.24 -19.61 -13.30
N GLU A 50 0.74 -18.87 -14.27
CA GLU A 50 1.31 -18.76 -15.60
C GLU A 50 1.94 -17.37 -15.74
N VAL A 51 3.25 -17.34 -15.94
CA VAL A 51 4.01 -16.10 -16.10
C VAL A 51 4.41 -15.97 -17.56
N ASN A 52 3.88 -14.97 -18.25
CA ASN A 52 4.33 -14.62 -19.58
C ASN A 52 5.56 -13.71 -19.45
N ALA A 53 6.74 -14.35 -19.45
CA ALA A 53 8.02 -13.64 -19.48
C ALA A 53 8.33 -13.16 -20.91
N THR A 54 7.63 -12.13 -21.39
CA THR A 54 8.13 -11.36 -22.52
C THR A 54 9.40 -10.64 -22.08
N ILE A 55 10.54 -11.02 -22.65
CA ILE A 55 11.83 -10.35 -22.45
C ILE A 55 11.80 -9.04 -23.24
N SER A 56 11.06 -8.05 -22.74
CA SER A 56 11.20 -6.66 -23.17
C SER A 56 12.16 -5.95 -22.22
N SER A 57 12.84 -4.91 -22.70
CA SER A 57 13.68 -4.01 -21.89
C SER A 57 12.82 -3.14 -20.97
N THR A 58 12.05 -3.78 -20.10
CA THR A 58 11.05 -3.16 -19.23
C THR A 58 11.56 -3.10 -17.80
N GLN A 59 11.27 -2.00 -17.11
CA GLN A 59 11.64 -1.79 -15.72
C GLN A 59 10.87 -2.71 -14.78
N VAL A 60 9.67 -3.15 -15.14
CA VAL A 60 8.84 -4.05 -14.32
C VAL A 60 8.62 -5.37 -15.06
N THR A 61 9.03 -6.47 -14.44
CA THR A 61 8.96 -7.82 -15.01
C THR A 61 8.42 -8.81 -13.96
N PRO A 62 7.51 -9.74 -14.31
CA PRO A 62 6.87 -9.92 -15.63
C PRO A 62 5.75 -8.90 -15.89
N LYS A 63 5.27 -8.79 -17.14
CA LYS A 63 4.17 -7.88 -17.50
C LYS A 63 2.80 -8.50 -17.30
N ASP A 64 2.66 -9.78 -17.63
CA ASP A 64 1.39 -10.49 -17.56
C ASP A 64 1.55 -11.75 -16.72
N ILE A 65 0.72 -11.88 -15.71
CA ILE A 65 0.59 -13.06 -14.85
C ILE A 65 -0.85 -13.52 -14.92
N SER A 66 -1.08 -14.81 -15.14
CA SER A 66 -2.40 -15.42 -15.01
C SER A 66 -2.39 -16.42 -13.85
N ILE A 67 -3.28 -16.24 -12.88
CA ILE A 67 -3.43 -17.13 -11.75
C ILE A 67 -4.81 -17.79 -11.76
N THR A 68 -4.87 -19.08 -11.43
CA THR A 68 -6.14 -19.80 -11.21
C THR A 68 -6.23 -20.23 -9.76
N LEU A 69 -7.28 -19.78 -9.07
CA LEU A 69 -7.49 -19.99 -7.64
C LEU A 69 -8.84 -20.66 -7.35
N ARG A 70 -8.89 -21.45 -6.29
CA ARG A 70 -10.12 -21.94 -5.64
C ARG A 70 -10.34 -21.24 -4.30
N PRO A 71 -11.57 -21.18 -3.77
CA PRO A 71 -11.82 -20.63 -2.43
C PRO A 71 -10.93 -21.29 -1.38
N GLY A 72 -10.34 -20.48 -0.51
CA GLY A 72 -9.41 -20.90 0.54
C GLY A 72 -7.97 -21.15 0.08
N THR A 73 -7.63 -20.92 -1.19
CA THR A 73 -6.26 -21.11 -1.72
C THR A 73 -5.57 -19.79 -2.01
N ASN A 74 -4.24 -19.81 -1.97
CA ASN A 74 -3.38 -18.68 -2.29
C ASN A 74 -2.31 -19.05 -3.34
N ALA A 75 -1.84 -18.03 -4.05
CA ALA A 75 -0.74 -18.13 -5.01
C ALA A 75 0.25 -16.99 -4.76
N SER A 76 1.55 -17.30 -4.85
CA SER A 76 2.62 -16.31 -4.73
C SER A 76 3.40 -16.19 -6.03
N PHE A 77 3.82 -14.98 -6.37
CA PHE A 77 4.66 -14.69 -7.54
C PHE A 77 5.64 -13.56 -7.23
N ILE A 78 6.69 -13.46 -8.04
CA ILE A 78 7.74 -12.45 -7.86
C ILE A 78 7.62 -11.40 -8.96
N VAL A 79 7.63 -10.13 -8.56
CA VAL A 79 7.77 -8.97 -9.44
C VAL A 79 9.14 -8.36 -9.21
N ALA A 80 9.92 -8.25 -10.28
CA ALA A 80 11.23 -7.59 -10.28
C ALA A 80 11.08 -6.18 -10.83
N VAL A 81 11.65 -5.21 -10.11
CA VAL A 81 11.78 -3.82 -10.54
C VAL A 81 13.25 -3.53 -10.79
N ASN A 82 13.59 -3.22 -12.03
CA ASN A 82 14.93 -2.92 -12.50
C ASN A 82 15.01 -1.47 -13.00
N GLN A 83 15.86 -0.66 -12.40
CA GLN A 83 16.06 0.71 -12.84
C GLN A 83 17.09 0.75 -13.98
N LEU A 84 16.62 1.06 -15.19
CA LEU A 84 17.46 1.14 -16.39
C LEU A 84 18.46 2.30 -16.29
N GLU A 85 19.73 2.07 -16.68
CA GLU A 85 20.80 3.09 -16.68
C GLU A 85 20.51 4.31 -17.57
N ARG A 86 19.59 4.21 -18.54
CA ARG A 86 19.29 5.25 -19.53
C ARG A 86 17.80 5.58 -19.62
N TYR A 87 17.14 5.65 -18.48
CA TYR A 87 15.71 6.01 -18.45
C TYR A 87 15.52 7.53 -18.54
N PRO A 88 14.57 8.03 -19.36
CA PRO A 88 14.26 9.45 -19.44
C PRO A 88 13.78 10.00 -18.09
N VAL A 89 14.25 11.18 -17.72
CA VAL A 89 13.91 11.86 -16.47
C VAL A 89 13.44 13.26 -16.77
N ASP A 90 12.32 13.64 -16.18
CA ASP A 90 11.80 15.00 -16.17
C ASP A 90 11.96 15.54 -14.74
N LEU A 91 12.66 16.65 -14.59
CA LEU A 91 12.84 17.31 -13.30
C LEU A 91 12.29 18.74 -13.35
N TYR A 92 11.22 18.98 -12.59
CA TYR A 92 10.59 20.28 -12.47
C TYR A 92 11.03 20.98 -11.19
N TYR A 93 11.72 22.12 -11.32
CA TYR A 93 12.10 22.98 -10.21
C TYR A 93 10.93 23.87 -9.83
N LEU A 94 10.38 23.66 -8.64
CA LEU A 94 9.33 24.47 -8.05
C LEU A 94 9.92 25.26 -6.89
N VAL A 95 10.17 26.54 -7.11
CA VAL A 95 11.04 27.33 -6.24
C VAL A 95 10.29 28.48 -5.60
N ASP A 96 10.39 28.55 -4.28
CA ASP A 96 10.00 29.70 -3.50
C ASP A 96 10.90 30.89 -3.85
N VAL A 97 10.26 31.99 -4.27
CA VAL A 97 10.95 33.26 -4.60
C VAL A 97 10.58 34.38 -3.64
N SER A 98 10.16 34.04 -2.42
CA SER A 98 10.03 34.97 -1.29
C SER A 98 11.35 35.71 -1.02
N ALA A 99 11.29 36.78 -0.21
CA ALA A 99 12.46 37.61 0.04
C ALA A 99 13.55 36.88 0.83
N SER A 100 13.18 35.92 1.69
CA SER A 100 14.12 35.12 2.50
C SER A 100 14.95 34.17 1.63
N MET A 101 14.41 33.72 0.49
CA MET A 101 15.09 32.86 -0.48
C MET A 101 16.19 33.54 -1.32
N GLN A 102 16.54 34.81 -1.07
CA GLN A 102 17.53 35.56 -1.87
C GLN A 102 18.88 34.83 -2.00
N GLU A 103 19.46 34.37 -0.88
CA GLU A 103 20.74 33.66 -0.88
C GLU A 103 20.63 32.32 -1.62
N ASN A 104 19.55 31.58 -1.34
CA ASN A 104 19.26 30.27 -1.93
C ASN A 104 19.06 30.36 -3.44
N LEU A 105 18.44 31.44 -3.93
CA LEU A 105 18.32 31.73 -5.36
C LEU A 105 19.68 32.04 -6.00
N ASP A 106 20.57 32.73 -5.31
CA ASP A 106 21.91 33.01 -5.83
C ASP A 106 22.78 31.73 -5.89
N HIS A 107 22.60 30.81 -4.93
CA HIS A 107 23.17 29.46 -4.99
C HIS A 107 22.56 28.62 -6.12
N LEU A 108 21.24 28.68 -6.32
CA LEU A 108 20.56 27.97 -7.41
C LEU A 108 21.06 28.41 -8.79
N LYS A 109 21.34 29.71 -8.98
CA LYS A 109 21.91 30.28 -10.22
C LYS A 109 23.30 29.74 -10.55
N THR A 110 24.01 29.16 -9.57
CA THR A 110 25.36 28.65 -9.72
C THR A 110 25.40 27.13 -9.58
N VAL A 111 25.27 26.62 -8.36
CA VAL A 111 25.33 25.19 -8.01
C VAL A 111 24.20 24.41 -8.66
N GLY A 112 22.98 24.97 -8.68
CA GLY A 112 21.82 24.31 -9.30
C GLY A 112 22.05 24.00 -10.78
N VAL A 113 22.51 24.98 -11.54
CA VAL A 113 22.85 24.81 -12.96
C VAL A 113 23.99 23.81 -13.15
N ALA A 114 25.02 23.85 -12.29
CA ALA A 114 26.14 22.92 -12.36
C ALA A 114 25.70 21.47 -12.07
N LEU A 115 24.82 21.25 -11.09
CA LEU A 115 24.28 19.93 -10.78
C LEU A 115 23.43 19.39 -11.93
N SER A 116 22.53 20.22 -12.50
CA SER A 116 21.72 19.80 -13.64
C SER A 116 22.60 19.42 -14.85
N LEU A 117 23.71 20.12 -15.09
CA LEU A 117 24.70 19.75 -16.10
C LEU A 117 25.36 18.39 -15.79
N ARG A 118 25.70 18.10 -14.53
CA ARG A 118 26.24 16.79 -14.12
C ARG A 118 25.24 15.66 -14.27
N MET A 119 23.96 15.93 -14.04
CA MET A 119 22.91 14.95 -14.30
C MET A 119 22.76 14.64 -15.80
N MET A 120 22.90 15.63 -16.69
CA MET A 120 22.91 15.40 -18.14
C MET A 120 24.09 14.53 -18.60
N GLU A 121 25.22 14.55 -17.90
CA GLU A 121 26.36 13.66 -18.21
C GLU A 121 26.06 12.19 -17.86
N ARG A 122 25.10 11.94 -16.95
CA ARG A 122 24.77 10.60 -16.43
C ARG A 122 23.48 10.03 -17.01
N SER A 123 22.45 10.85 -17.19
CA SER A 123 21.23 10.50 -17.90
C SER A 123 21.26 11.11 -19.29
N SER A 124 21.18 10.26 -20.31
CA SER A 124 21.21 10.70 -21.71
C SER A 124 19.93 11.44 -22.15
N ASP A 125 18.88 11.48 -21.32
CA ASP A 125 17.58 12.05 -21.66
C ASP A 125 16.91 12.77 -20.46
N LEU A 126 17.55 13.85 -20.01
CA LEU A 126 17.07 14.72 -18.93
C LEU A 126 16.38 15.97 -19.49
N TRP A 127 15.13 16.19 -19.10
CA TRP A 127 14.41 17.44 -19.36
C TRP A 127 14.16 18.20 -18.06
N LEU A 128 14.22 19.53 -18.16
CA LEU A 128 14.15 20.43 -17.02
C LEU A 128 13.04 21.45 -17.23
N GLY A 129 12.28 21.71 -16.18
CA GLY A 129 11.27 22.76 -16.14
C GLY A 129 11.44 23.64 -14.89
N PHE A 130 10.79 24.80 -14.91
CA PHE A 130 10.88 25.76 -13.80
C PHE A 130 9.54 26.45 -13.55
N GLY A 131 9.16 26.53 -12.28
CA GLY A 131 8.06 27.33 -11.78
C GLY A 131 8.45 28.06 -10.50
N SER A 132 7.81 29.19 -10.25
CA SER A 132 8.01 29.97 -9.04
C SER A 132 6.71 30.22 -8.29
N PHE A 133 6.80 30.31 -6.97
CA PHE A 133 5.68 30.63 -6.10
C PHE A 133 6.12 31.57 -4.98
N VAL A 134 5.13 32.24 -4.40
CA VAL A 134 5.27 33.02 -3.16
C VAL A 134 4.05 32.65 -2.34
N ASP A 135 2.98 33.45 -2.41
CA ASP A 135 1.71 33.15 -1.78
C ASP A 135 0.55 33.87 -2.49
N LYS A 136 -0.68 33.59 -2.07
CA LYS A 136 -1.89 34.15 -2.63
C LYS A 136 -1.83 35.68 -2.61
N PRO A 137 -1.99 36.40 -3.75
CA PRO A 137 -1.84 37.84 -3.81
C PRO A 137 -3.09 38.59 -3.30
N VAL A 138 -3.52 38.28 -2.08
CA VAL A 138 -4.66 38.86 -1.37
C VAL A 138 -4.29 39.12 0.10
N SER A 139 -5.02 40.04 0.75
CA SER A 139 -4.88 40.24 2.20
C SER A 139 -5.45 39.03 2.96
N PRO A 140 -4.83 38.56 4.07
CA PRO A 140 -3.69 39.16 4.78
C PRO A 140 -2.28 38.73 4.33
N TYR A 141 -2.16 37.82 3.37
CA TYR A 141 -0.87 37.26 2.92
C TYR A 141 0.09 38.29 2.31
N ILE A 142 -0.46 39.31 1.67
CA ILE A 142 0.33 40.40 1.07
C ILE A 142 -0.04 41.76 1.64
N ASN A 143 0.88 42.71 1.50
CA ASN A 143 0.61 44.10 1.83
C ASN A 143 -0.12 44.80 0.67
N VAL A 144 -1.40 45.11 0.88
CA VAL A 144 -2.26 45.78 -0.12
C VAL A 144 -2.07 47.30 -0.18
N HIS A 145 -1.07 47.87 0.53
CA HIS A 145 -0.76 49.29 0.41
C HIS A 145 -0.25 49.62 -1.01
N PRO A 146 -0.71 50.70 -1.67
CA PRO A 146 -0.38 50.99 -3.07
C PRO A 146 1.12 51.04 -3.41
N SER A 147 1.96 51.47 -2.46
CA SER A 147 3.42 51.48 -2.65
C SER A 147 4.05 50.07 -2.67
N LYS A 148 3.39 49.09 -2.03
CA LYS A 148 3.89 47.72 -1.85
C LYS A 148 3.29 46.71 -2.83
N ILE A 149 2.15 47.00 -3.45
CA ILE A 149 1.55 46.13 -4.47
C ILE A 149 2.53 45.86 -5.63
N ASN A 150 3.20 46.90 -6.13
CA ASN A 150 4.11 46.78 -7.26
C ASN A 150 5.55 46.45 -6.86
N ASN A 151 5.93 46.74 -5.61
CA ASN A 151 7.24 46.45 -5.04
C ASN A 151 7.09 46.15 -3.53
N PRO A 152 6.82 44.89 -3.15
CA PRO A 152 6.66 44.49 -1.75
C PRO A 152 7.85 44.87 -0.85
N CYS A 153 9.04 44.95 -1.45
CA CYS A 153 10.32 45.19 -0.77
C CYS A 153 10.70 46.69 -0.72
N SER A 154 9.73 47.59 -0.92
CA SER A 154 9.97 49.04 -0.97
C SER A 154 10.67 49.61 0.27
N ASP A 155 10.45 49.00 1.43
CA ASP A 155 10.99 49.48 2.71
C ASP A 155 12.50 49.31 2.83
N TYR A 156 13.08 48.40 2.03
CA TYR A 156 14.51 48.09 2.01
C TYR A 156 15.24 48.75 0.84
N GLU A 157 14.58 49.65 0.09
CA GLU A 157 15.09 50.25 -1.15
C GLU A 157 15.47 49.23 -2.24
N ILE A 158 15.02 47.98 -2.09
CA ILE A 158 15.23 46.90 -3.04
C ILE A 158 14.02 46.82 -3.96
N ARG A 159 14.27 46.57 -5.25
CA ARG A 159 13.20 46.32 -6.23
C ARG A 159 12.98 44.83 -6.38
N CYS A 160 11.85 44.34 -5.91
CA CYS A 160 11.40 42.96 -6.11
C CYS A 160 10.17 42.89 -7.03
N ARG A 161 9.75 41.68 -7.38
CA ARG A 161 8.54 41.45 -8.18
C ARG A 161 7.29 41.62 -7.30
N PRO A 162 6.12 41.92 -7.90
CA PRO A 162 4.84 41.79 -7.20
C PRO A 162 4.63 40.37 -6.68
N ALA A 163 3.92 40.24 -5.57
CA ALA A 163 3.52 38.93 -5.03
C ALA A 163 2.62 38.18 -6.02
N HIS A 164 2.79 36.86 -6.07
CA HIS A 164 2.02 35.97 -6.93
C HIS A 164 1.88 34.60 -6.29
N GLY A 165 0.78 33.89 -6.58
CA GLY A 165 0.56 32.53 -6.09
C GLY A 165 1.52 31.55 -6.76
N PHE A 166 1.22 31.13 -8.00
CA PHE A 166 2.08 30.25 -8.77
C PHE A 166 2.22 30.74 -10.21
N HIS A 167 3.46 30.76 -10.69
CA HIS A 167 3.82 31.06 -12.07
C HIS A 167 4.60 29.88 -12.66
N HIS A 168 4.06 29.30 -13.73
CA HIS A 168 4.84 28.45 -14.61
C HIS A 168 5.77 29.33 -15.45
N VAL A 169 7.08 29.05 -15.47
CA VAL A 169 8.05 29.94 -16.15
C VAL A 169 8.66 29.25 -17.37
N LEU A 170 9.02 27.97 -17.23
CA LEU A 170 9.67 27.19 -18.27
C LEU A 170 9.05 25.80 -18.33
N SER A 171 8.44 25.50 -19.48
CA SER A 171 8.00 24.15 -19.85
C SER A 171 9.19 23.21 -19.99
N MET A 172 8.94 21.91 -19.81
CA MET A 172 10.00 20.90 -19.90
C MET A 172 10.79 21.03 -21.20
N THR A 173 12.11 21.18 -21.07
CA THR A 173 13.02 21.35 -22.20
C THR A 173 14.32 20.61 -21.95
N GLY A 174 14.88 20.01 -23.00
CA GLY A 174 16.26 19.51 -23.00
C GLY A 174 17.31 20.61 -23.23
N ASN A 175 16.89 21.87 -23.48
CA ASN A 175 17.80 22.97 -23.76
C ASN A 175 18.33 23.60 -22.45
N MET A 176 19.50 23.12 -22.02
CA MET A 176 20.17 23.63 -20.82
C MET A 176 20.50 25.14 -20.86
N SER A 177 20.72 25.70 -22.06
CA SER A 177 21.00 27.14 -22.18
C SER A 177 19.78 27.97 -21.83
N GLU A 178 18.59 27.51 -22.24
CA GLU A 178 17.32 28.14 -21.91
C GLU A 178 17.01 28.04 -20.41
N PHE A 179 17.19 26.84 -19.83
CA PHE A 179 17.05 26.63 -18.39
C PHE A 179 17.99 27.53 -17.57
N SER A 180 19.28 27.56 -17.91
CA SER A 180 20.26 28.42 -17.23
C SER A 180 19.89 29.91 -17.33
N HIS A 181 19.38 30.34 -18.48
CA HIS A 181 18.94 31.72 -18.69
C HIS A 181 17.71 32.08 -17.86
N VAL A 182 16.74 31.17 -17.74
CA VAL A 182 15.55 31.36 -16.91
C VAL A 182 15.93 31.46 -15.45
N ILE A 183 16.76 30.55 -14.91
CA ILE A 183 17.18 30.59 -13.50
C ILE A 183 17.94 31.89 -13.19
N LYS A 184 18.88 32.30 -14.05
CA LYS A 184 19.67 33.53 -13.85
C LYS A 184 18.83 34.80 -13.80
N ARG A 185 17.64 34.80 -14.39
CA ARG A 185 16.72 35.95 -14.45
C ARG A 185 15.67 35.97 -13.35
N GLN A 186 15.64 34.96 -12.49
CA GLN A 186 14.73 34.95 -11.35
C GLN A 186 15.08 36.05 -10.36
N ARG A 187 14.03 36.67 -9.83
CA ARG A 187 14.11 37.77 -8.87
C ARG A 187 13.17 37.45 -7.73
N ILE A 188 13.59 37.82 -6.53
CA ILE A 188 12.73 37.74 -5.35
C ILE A 188 11.46 38.56 -5.53
N SER A 189 10.47 38.19 -4.74
CA SER A 189 9.21 38.85 -4.47
C SER A 189 9.08 39.04 -2.96
N GLY A 190 7.90 39.34 -2.45
CA GLY A 190 7.66 39.40 -1.02
C GLY A 190 6.19 39.29 -0.63
N ASN A 191 5.97 38.66 0.50
CA ASN A 191 4.72 38.48 1.24
C ASN A 191 4.83 39.13 2.63
N MET A 192 3.81 38.97 3.46
CA MET A 192 3.72 39.58 4.80
C MET A 192 3.84 38.56 5.92
N ASP A 193 3.23 37.39 5.76
CA ASP A 193 3.27 36.30 6.72
C ASP A 193 4.37 35.29 6.40
N THR A 194 4.46 34.24 7.21
CA THR A 194 5.58 33.30 7.17
C THR A 194 5.30 32.06 6.32
N PRO A 195 4.12 31.40 6.41
CA PRO A 195 3.85 30.27 5.53
C PRO A 195 3.63 30.73 4.09
N GLU A 196 3.95 29.86 3.13
CA GLU A 196 3.93 30.18 1.70
C GLU A 196 2.92 29.30 0.95
N GLY A 197 2.60 29.68 -0.28
CA GLY A 197 1.66 28.99 -1.18
C GLY A 197 2.23 27.75 -1.89
N GLY A 198 3.18 27.04 -1.28
CA GLY A 198 3.91 25.93 -1.93
C GLY A 198 3.01 24.80 -2.42
N LEU A 199 1.98 24.43 -1.65
CA LEU A 199 1.08 23.32 -2.01
C LEU A 199 0.17 23.66 -3.21
N ASP A 200 -0.24 24.92 -3.38
CA ASP A 200 -0.95 25.38 -4.58
C ASP A 200 -0.08 25.17 -5.82
N ALA A 201 1.19 25.53 -5.69
CA ALA A 201 2.16 25.45 -6.76
C ALA A 201 2.46 23.98 -7.14
N MET A 202 2.59 23.09 -6.14
CA MET A 202 2.74 21.65 -6.36
C MET A 202 1.52 21.05 -7.06
N MET A 203 0.32 21.39 -6.58
CA MET A 203 -0.93 20.90 -7.17
C MET A 203 -1.04 21.32 -8.64
N GLN A 204 -0.83 22.60 -8.95
CA GLN A 204 -0.89 23.08 -10.34
C GLN A 204 0.20 22.45 -11.22
N ALA A 205 1.43 22.30 -10.72
CA ALA A 205 2.49 21.61 -11.45
C ALA A 205 2.15 20.12 -11.71
N ALA A 206 1.41 19.48 -10.79
CA ALA A 206 1.00 18.10 -10.93
C ALA A 206 -0.16 17.91 -11.90
N VAL A 207 -1.19 18.76 -11.87
CA VAL A 207 -2.41 18.56 -12.68
C VAL A 207 -2.33 19.21 -14.07
N CYS A 208 -1.50 20.24 -14.25
CA CYS A 208 -1.32 20.93 -15.52
C CYS A 208 -0.34 20.22 -16.46
N GLN A 209 -0.57 18.92 -16.71
CA GLN A 209 0.32 18.02 -17.46
C GLN A 209 0.82 18.60 -18.78
N LYS A 210 -0.10 19.16 -19.59
CA LYS A 210 0.23 19.72 -20.92
C LYS A 210 1.00 21.05 -20.85
N ALA A 211 0.71 21.89 -19.86
CA ALA A 211 1.37 23.20 -19.74
C ALA A 211 2.80 23.03 -19.22
N VAL A 212 2.98 22.17 -18.21
CA VAL A 212 4.30 21.83 -17.68
C VAL A 212 5.11 21.04 -18.72
N GLY A 213 4.48 20.08 -19.39
CA GLY A 213 5.10 19.28 -20.44
C GLY A 213 5.70 17.96 -19.95
N TRP A 214 5.10 17.32 -18.95
CA TRP A 214 5.52 16.00 -18.46
C TRP A 214 5.43 14.95 -19.58
N ARG A 215 6.51 14.21 -19.81
CA ARG A 215 6.59 13.17 -20.84
C ARG A 215 6.11 11.83 -20.29
N PRO A 216 5.11 11.17 -20.90
CA PRO A 216 4.49 9.96 -20.33
C PRO A 216 5.46 8.78 -20.14
N GLU A 217 6.54 8.73 -20.92
CA GLU A 217 7.60 7.73 -20.84
C GLU A 217 8.68 8.03 -19.79
N ALA A 218 8.73 9.24 -19.24
CA ALA A 218 9.78 9.71 -18.34
C ALA A 218 9.42 9.52 -16.87
N LYS A 219 10.46 9.44 -16.03
CA LYS A 219 10.30 9.55 -14.59
C LYS A 219 10.06 11.00 -14.22
N HIS A 220 8.92 11.30 -13.60
CA HIS A 220 8.57 12.65 -13.19
C HIS A 220 9.09 12.96 -11.77
N LEU A 221 10.01 13.90 -11.65
CA LEU A 221 10.54 14.41 -10.39
C LEU A 221 10.10 15.86 -10.18
N LEU A 222 9.40 16.13 -9.10
CA LEU A 222 8.97 17.48 -8.70
C LEU A 222 9.78 17.92 -7.48
N LEU A 223 10.68 18.88 -7.67
CA LEU A 223 11.52 19.41 -6.60
C LEU A 223 10.92 20.69 -6.03
N LEU A 224 10.40 20.64 -4.80
CA LEU A 224 9.99 21.82 -4.05
C LEU A 224 11.19 22.39 -3.29
N MET A 225 11.51 23.66 -3.49
CA MET A 225 12.55 24.39 -2.76
C MET A 225 11.96 25.55 -1.98
N THR A 226 12.09 25.55 -0.66
CA THR A 226 11.59 26.64 0.22
C THR A 226 12.30 26.62 1.58
N ASP A 227 12.41 27.78 2.21
CA ASP A 227 12.91 27.96 3.57
C ASP A 227 11.79 28.18 4.60
N GLN A 228 10.52 28.16 4.17
CA GLN A 228 9.35 28.39 4.99
C GLN A 228 8.35 27.21 4.98
N PRO A 229 7.46 27.10 5.99
CA PRO A 229 6.35 26.15 5.95
C PRO A 229 5.36 26.52 4.83
N SER A 230 4.54 25.57 4.38
CA SER A 230 3.47 25.86 3.42
C SER A 230 2.13 26.04 4.14
N HIS A 231 1.27 26.92 3.61
CA HIS A 231 -0.12 26.99 4.00
C HIS A 231 -0.87 25.69 3.71
N LEU A 232 -1.84 25.36 4.56
CA LEU A 232 -2.69 24.19 4.44
C LEU A 232 -4.12 24.57 4.06
N ALA A 233 -4.90 23.59 3.60
CA ALA A 233 -6.33 23.79 3.39
C ALA A 233 -6.99 24.38 4.65
N LEU A 234 -7.96 25.27 4.43
CA LEU A 234 -8.68 26.10 5.40
C LEU A 234 -7.94 27.36 5.88
N ASP A 235 -6.65 27.52 5.62
CA ASP A 235 -5.92 28.75 5.95
C ASP A 235 -6.47 29.94 5.16
N SER A 236 -6.89 29.73 3.91
CA SER A 236 -7.44 30.77 3.03
C SER A 236 -8.76 31.37 3.50
N ARG A 237 -9.39 30.77 4.52
CA ARG A 237 -10.56 31.35 5.19
C ARG A 237 -10.25 32.72 5.78
N LEU A 238 -9.01 32.95 6.23
CA LEU A 238 -8.56 34.25 6.75
C LEU A 238 -8.58 35.36 5.68
N ALA A 239 -8.35 34.99 4.41
CA ALA A 239 -8.45 35.89 3.26
C ALA A 239 -9.86 35.98 2.65
N GLY A 240 -10.86 35.35 3.29
CA GLY A 240 -12.23 35.31 2.77
C GLY A 240 -12.43 34.33 1.61
N ILE A 241 -11.46 33.46 1.35
CA ILE A 241 -11.55 32.40 0.35
C ILE A 241 -12.06 31.14 1.05
N VAL A 242 -13.25 30.68 0.64
CA VAL A 242 -13.95 29.55 1.28
C VAL A 242 -14.33 28.46 0.29
N VAL A 243 -13.92 28.60 -0.98
CA VAL A 243 -14.14 27.60 -2.02
C VAL A 243 -13.00 26.60 -1.92
N PRO A 244 -13.27 25.31 -1.62
CA PRO A 244 -12.23 24.29 -1.56
C PRO A 244 -11.49 24.15 -2.89
N HIS A 245 -10.22 23.72 -2.83
CA HIS A 245 -9.46 23.41 -4.04
C HIS A 245 -10.10 22.23 -4.80
N ASP A 246 -10.28 22.36 -6.11
CA ASP A 246 -10.98 21.39 -6.97
C ASP A 246 -10.07 20.29 -7.56
N GLY A 247 -8.75 20.48 -7.49
CA GLY A 247 -7.75 19.54 -7.98
C GLY A 247 -7.61 19.55 -9.51
N LEU A 248 -8.01 20.64 -10.16
CA LEU A 248 -7.93 20.82 -11.61
C LEU A 248 -6.88 21.88 -11.99
N CYS A 249 -6.52 21.89 -13.28
CA CYS A 249 -5.58 22.85 -13.83
C CYS A 249 -6.25 24.21 -14.12
N HIS A 250 -5.70 25.28 -13.56
CA HIS A 250 -6.19 26.66 -13.71
C HIS A 250 -5.07 27.63 -14.14
N LEU A 251 -4.13 27.14 -14.95
CA LEU A 251 -3.10 27.97 -15.57
C LEU A 251 -3.66 28.69 -16.80
N GLU A 252 -3.67 30.03 -16.76
CA GLU A 252 -3.92 30.87 -17.93
C GLU A 252 -2.70 31.77 -18.15
N ASN A 253 -2.15 31.78 -19.37
CA ASN A 253 -0.91 32.51 -19.68
C ASN A 253 0.23 32.20 -18.69
N ASN A 254 0.35 30.94 -18.28
CA ASN A 254 1.31 30.43 -17.31
C ASN A 254 1.16 30.98 -15.88
N VAL A 255 0.03 31.58 -15.54
CA VAL A 255 -0.27 32.08 -14.18
C VAL A 255 -1.44 31.32 -13.59
N TYR A 256 -1.35 30.96 -12.31
CA TYR A 256 -2.44 30.31 -11.58
C TYR A 256 -3.54 31.31 -11.24
N THR A 257 -4.65 31.24 -11.98
CA THR A 257 -5.79 32.17 -11.83
C THR A 257 -6.69 31.83 -10.64
N GLY A 258 -6.66 30.57 -10.18
CA GLY A 258 -7.40 30.10 -9.01
C GLY A 258 -6.86 30.59 -7.67
N SER A 259 -5.65 31.17 -7.64
CA SER A 259 -4.94 31.55 -6.40
C SER A 259 -5.78 32.44 -5.47
N THR A 260 -6.56 33.37 -6.01
CA THR A 260 -7.39 34.32 -5.25
C THR A 260 -8.84 33.89 -5.06
N ARG A 261 -9.20 32.68 -5.54
CA ARG A 261 -10.59 32.19 -5.56
C ARG A 261 -10.77 30.87 -4.83
N MET A 262 -9.75 30.01 -4.84
CA MET A 262 -9.77 28.70 -4.23
C MET A 262 -8.79 28.63 -3.06
N ASP A 263 -9.17 27.87 -2.04
CA ASP A 263 -8.35 27.54 -0.89
C ASP A 263 -7.10 26.73 -1.30
N HIS A 264 -6.15 26.58 -0.39
CA HIS A 264 -5.03 25.65 -0.60
C HIS A 264 -5.54 24.20 -0.70
N PRO A 265 -4.88 23.32 -1.45
CA PRO A 265 -5.24 21.91 -1.50
C PRO A 265 -4.97 21.24 -0.14
N SER A 266 -5.81 20.25 0.20
CA SER A 266 -5.49 19.40 1.35
C SER A 266 -4.33 18.46 1.00
N VAL A 267 -3.60 18.02 2.03
CA VAL A 267 -2.49 17.06 1.87
C VAL A 267 -2.97 15.77 1.18
N GLY A 268 -4.17 15.28 1.54
CA GLY A 268 -4.76 14.10 0.91
C GLY A 268 -5.08 14.29 -0.58
N GLN A 269 -5.63 15.45 -0.96
CA GLN A 269 -5.90 15.78 -2.36
C GLN A 269 -4.60 15.87 -3.18
N LEU A 270 -3.55 16.48 -2.62
CA LEU A 270 -2.24 16.57 -3.27
C LEU A 270 -1.63 15.18 -3.47
N SER A 271 -1.65 14.35 -2.42
CA SER A 271 -1.16 12.97 -2.47
C SER A 271 -1.83 12.16 -3.59
N GLU A 272 -3.17 12.23 -3.68
CA GLU A 272 -3.94 11.58 -4.72
C GLU A 272 -3.50 12.04 -6.13
N LYS A 273 -3.38 13.35 -6.35
CA LYS A 273 -2.99 13.88 -7.67
C LYS A 273 -1.54 13.61 -8.03
N LEU A 274 -0.62 13.57 -7.07
CA LEU A 274 0.77 13.16 -7.32
C LEU A 274 0.85 11.69 -7.74
N LEU A 275 0.07 10.81 -7.08
CA LEU A 275 0.00 9.38 -7.42
C LEU A 275 -0.64 9.15 -8.79
N GLU A 276 -1.79 9.77 -9.06
CA GLU A 276 -2.50 9.67 -10.34
C GLU A 276 -1.63 10.12 -11.52
N ASN A 277 -0.81 11.15 -11.31
CA ASN A 277 0.07 11.71 -12.35
C ASN A 277 1.50 11.14 -12.34
N HIS A 278 1.77 10.12 -11.53
CA HIS A 278 3.06 9.42 -11.44
C HIS A 278 4.23 10.36 -11.09
N ILE A 279 3.98 11.37 -10.24
CA ILE A 279 4.96 12.39 -9.87
C ILE A 279 5.59 12.03 -8.53
N TYR A 280 6.92 12.02 -8.53
CA TYR A 280 7.73 11.83 -7.34
C TYR A 280 8.18 13.20 -6.80
N SER A 281 7.67 13.60 -5.64
CA SER A 281 8.01 14.88 -5.03
C SER A 281 9.21 14.79 -4.09
N ILE A 282 10.08 15.79 -4.16
CA ILE A 282 11.29 15.95 -3.36
C ILE A 282 11.20 17.29 -2.63
N PHE A 283 11.31 17.29 -1.31
CA PHE A 283 11.32 18.50 -0.50
C PHE A 283 12.76 18.89 -0.18
N ALA A 284 13.27 19.94 -0.82
CA ALA A 284 14.56 20.54 -0.51
C ALA A 284 14.34 21.79 0.35
N VAL A 285 14.41 21.61 1.66
CA VAL A 285 13.99 22.63 2.64
C VAL A 285 15.10 23.06 3.57
N GLU A 286 14.99 24.25 4.16
CA GLU A 286 15.96 24.69 5.17
C GLU A 286 15.88 23.80 6.42
N LYS A 287 17.02 23.60 7.10
CA LYS A 287 17.16 22.72 8.28
C LYS A 287 16.11 22.99 9.37
N GLN A 288 15.71 24.25 9.55
CA GLN A 288 14.71 24.62 10.56
C GLN A 288 13.31 24.09 10.24
N GLN A 289 12.98 23.96 8.95
CA GLN A 289 11.67 23.46 8.49
C GLN A 289 11.66 21.95 8.23
N TYR A 290 12.80 21.28 8.32
CA TYR A 290 12.93 19.84 8.01
C TYR A 290 11.86 18.99 8.69
N HIS A 291 11.66 19.16 10.00
CA HIS A 291 10.68 18.39 10.77
C HIS A 291 9.24 18.64 10.30
N TRP A 292 8.91 19.86 9.85
CA TRP A 292 7.57 20.18 9.36
C TRP A 292 7.25 19.39 8.08
N TYR A 293 8.20 19.40 7.13
CA TYR A 293 8.07 18.66 5.88
C TYR A 293 8.24 17.15 6.06
N GLU A 294 9.05 16.68 7.01
CA GLU A 294 9.17 15.26 7.36
C GLU A 294 7.87 14.70 7.95
N VAL A 295 7.20 15.42 8.84
CA VAL A 295 5.88 15.01 9.34
C VAL A 295 4.86 14.99 8.20
N MET A 296 4.88 16.01 7.32
CA MET A 296 4.01 16.01 6.16
C MET A 296 4.30 14.81 5.23
N ASP A 297 5.57 14.50 4.98
CA ASP A 297 6.04 13.32 4.24
C ASP A 297 5.48 12.02 4.86
N THR A 298 5.59 11.83 6.18
CA THR A 298 5.06 10.64 6.87
C THR A 298 3.53 10.50 6.86
N THR A 299 2.78 11.60 6.77
CA THR A 299 1.31 11.51 6.57
C THR A 299 0.93 10.99 5.19
N HIS A 300 1.86 11.03 4.22
CA HIS A 300 1.70 10.40 2.91
C HIS A 300 2.16 8.94 2.96
N THR A 301 1.37 8.07 3.57
CA THR A 301 1.67 6.62 3.65
C THR A 301 1.82 5.91 2.29
N HIS A 302 1.60 6.61 1.17
CA HIS A 302 1.56 6.07 -0.19
C HIS A 302 2.39 6.85 -1.23
N THR A 303 2.93 8.05 -0.94
CA THR A 303 3.86 8.74 -1.86
C THR A 303 5.27 8.62 -1.33
N HIS A 304 6.23 8.21 -2.17
CA HIS A 304 7.64 8.27 -1.81
C HIS A 304 8.09 9.73 -1.91
N THR A 305 7.86 10.47 -0.85
CA THR A 305 8.42 11.79 -0.63
C THR A 305 9.73 11.63 0.14
N HIS A 306 10.70 12.49 -0.17
CA HIS A 306 11.94 12.56 0.60
C HIS A 306 12.22 14.02 0.94
N THR A 307 12.42 14.25 2.23
CA THR A 307 12.80 15.54 2.78
C THR A 307 14.31 15.59 2.94
N HIS A 308 14.94 16.62 2.38
CA HIS A 308 16.37 16.84 2.44
C HIS A 308 16.66 18.28 2.82
N THR A 309 17.80 18.52 3.48
CA THR A 309 18.25 19.88 3.73
C THR A 309 18.80 20.49 2.45
N MET A 310 18.58 21.79 2.23
CA MET A 310 19.15 22.50 1.07
C MET A 310 20.69 22.44 1.00
N SER A 311 21.38 22.22 2.12
CA SER A 311 22.84 22.01 2.17
C SER A 311 23.30 20.69 1.55
N THR A 312 22.39 19.71 1.39
CA THR A 312 22.67 18.38 0.81
C THR A 312 22.17 18.24 -0.63
N PHE A 313 21.82 19.36 -1.28
CA PHE A 313 21.22 19.39 -2.62
C PHE A 313 21.96 18.53 -3.66
N ASP A 314 23.30 18.49 -3.62
CA ASP A 314 24.11 17.67 -4.53
C ASP A 314 23.97 16.14 -4.29
N GLN A 315 23.54 15.72 -3.10
CA GLN A 315 23.33 14.32 -2.71
C GLN A 315 21.91 13.82 -3.02
N VAL A 316 20.93 14.72 -3.14
CA VAL A 316 19.49 14.44 -3.36
C VAL A 316 19.22 13.66 -4.66
N LEU A 317 20.16 13.71 -5.60
CA LEU A 317 20.01 13.16 -6.95
C LEU A 317 20.80 11.86 -7.19
N PHE A 318 21.44 11.30 -6.17
CA PHE A 318 22.33 10.13 -6.31
C PHE A 318 21.91 8.94 -5.44
N VAL A 319 20.72 8.39 -5.65
CA VAL A 319 20.37 7.03 -5.18
C VAL A 319 19.53 6.31 -6.23
N PHE A 320 20.12 5.81 -7.31
CA PHE A 320 19.34 5.15 -8.37
C PHE A 320 20.07 3.99 -9.06
N PHE A 321 20.60 3.02 -8.33
CA PHE A 321 21.07 1.76 -8.95
C PHE A 321 20.92 0.56 -7.99
N SER A 322 19.73 -0.02 -7.91
CA SER A 322 19.53 -1.37 -7.39
C SER A 322 18.30 -2.03 -7.99
N GLN A 323 18.41 -3.32 -8.30
CA GLN A 323 17.26 -4.15 -8.67
C GLN A 323 16.64 -4.69 -7.38
N VAL A 324 15.31 -4.58 -7.27
CA VAL A 324 14.55 -5.07 -6.11
C VAL A 324 13.52 -6.10 -6.55
N TYR A 325 13.22 -7.04 -5.66
CA TYR A 325 12.29 -8.15 -5.90
C TYR A 325 11.19 -8.11 -4.84
N PHE A 326 9.93 -8.15 -5.28
CA PHE A 326 8.76 -8.19 -4.41
C PHE A 326 8.07 -9.54 -4.55
N SER A 327 7.87 -10.24 -3.43
CA SER A 327 7.06 -11.46 -3.37
C SER A 327 5.63 -11.10 -3.01
N ILE A 328 4.71 -11.29 -3.94
CA ILE A 328 3.30 -10.91 -3.81
C ILE A 328 2.47 -12.17 -3.70
N THR A 329 1.57 -12.22 -2.72
CA THR A 329 0.66 -13.35 -2.49
C THR A 329 -0.78 -12.89 -2.64
N ILE A 330 -1.55 -13.58 -3.49
CA ILE A 330 -2.97 -13.33 -3.72
C ILE A 330 -3.76 -14.57 -3.31
N GLY A 331 -4.77 -14.39 -2.46
CA GLY A 331 -5.67 -15.44 -2.01
C GLY A 331 -7.11 -15.20 -2.46
N LEU A 332 -7.85 -16.29 -2.71
CA LEU A 332 -9.28 -16.24 -2.97
C LEU A 332 -10.03 -16.76 -1.74
N ARG A 333 -10.78 -15.91 -1.05
CA ARG A 333 -11.50 -16.27 0.18
C ARG A 333 -12.81 -17.00 -0.11
N SER A 334 -13.66 -16.37 -0.90
CA SER A 334 -14.95 -16.90 -1.33
C SER A 334 -15.13 -16.72 -2.84
N CYS A 335 -16.13 -17.39 -3.39
CA CYS A 335 -16.51 -17.20 -4.78
C CYS A 335 -17.26 -15.88 -4.95
N PRO A 336 -16.94 -15.07 -5.98
CA PRO A 336 -17.73 -13.89 -6.33
C PRO A 336 -19.18 -14.29 -6.65
N GLU A 337 -20.16 -13.53 -6.15
CA GLU A 337 -21.59 -13.84 -6.35
C GLU A 337 -22.07 -13.55 -7.80
N ASP A 338 -21.40 -12.64 -8.52
CA ASP A 338 -21.93 -12.02 -9.75
C ASP A 338 -20.98 -12.00 -10.96
N VAL A 339 -20.10 -12.97 -11.14
CA VAL A 339 -19.20 -12.98 -12.30
C VAL A 339 -19.42 -14.21 -13.18
N GLU A 340 -20.24 -14.05 -14.21
CA GLU A 340 -20.20 -14.89 -15.41
C GLU A 340 -18.77 -14.86 -15.99
N SER A 341 -17.91 -15.78 -15.57
CA SER A 341 -16.69 -16.18 -16.30
C SER A 341 -15.66 -15.10 -16.69
N GLU A 342 -15.73 -13.86 -16.19
CA GLU A 342 -14.69 -12.84 -16.42
C GLU A 342 -13.56 -12.93 -15.39
N ASP A 343 -12.32 -12.86 -15.87
CA ASP A 343 -11.11 -12.89 -15.05
C ASP A 343 -10.99 -11.57 -14.26
N ILE A 344 -10.84 -11.66 -12.92
CA ILE A 344 -10.59 -10.47 -12.08
C ILE A 344 -9.18 -9.95 -12.39
N THR A 345 -9.05 -8.67 -12.73
CA THR A 345 -7.75 -8.08 -13.08
C THR A 345 -7.22 -7.18 -11.96
N VAL A 346 -5.99 -7.44 -11.51
CA VAL A 346 -5.26 -6.65 -10.52
C VAL A 346 -4.00 -6.08 -11.18
N MET A 347 -3.70 -4.81 -10.93
CA MET A 347 -2.47 -4.17 -11.43
C MET A 347 -1.50 -3.90 -10.29
N VAL A 348 -0.29 -4.47 -10.39
CA VAL A 348 0.82 -4.19 -9.47
C VAL A 348 1.73 -3.17 -10.15
N ARG A 349 1.82 -1.97 -9.59
CA ARG A 349 2.63 -0.88 -10.13
C ARG A 349 3.58 -0.33 -9.05
N PRO A 350 4.90 -0.27 -9.32
CA PRO A 350 5.83 0.48 -8.48
C PRO A 350 5.54 1.98 -8.56
N ILE A 351 5.57 2.67 -7.43
CA ILE A 351 5.31 4.11 -7.37
C ILE A 351 6.38 4.88 -8.16
N GLY A 352 5.95 5.82 -9.00
CA GLY A 352 6.84 6.62 -9.86
C GLY A 352 7.28 5.92 -11.16
N TYR A 353 6.69 4.77 -11.49
CA TYR A 353 6.89 4.08 -12.76
C TYR A 353 5.57 4.03 -13.54
N ASN A 354 5.62 4.27 -14.85
CA ASN A 354 4.46 4.13 -15.74
C ASN A 354 4.11 2.65 -16.02
N GLU A 355 5.13 1.79 -15.95
CA GLU A 355 5.07 0.36 -16.16
C GLU A 355 4.42 -0.39 -14.98
N SER A 356 3.62 -1.41 -15.28
CA SER A 356 2.98 -2.27 -14.27
C SER A 356 2.98 -3.74 -14.68
N THR A 357 2.75 -4.62 -13.70
CA THR A 357 2.42 -6.04 -13.90
C THR A 357 0.91 -6.21 -13.79
N VAL A 358 0.30 -6.76 -14.82
CA VAL A 358 -1.12 -7.09 -14.86
C VAL A 358 -1.29 -8.55 -14.43
N VAL A 359 -2.13 -8.77 -13.42
CA VAL A 359 -2.43 -10.09 -12.84
C VAL A 359 -3.89 -10.42 -13.12
N ARG A 360 -4.14 -11.45 -13.95
CA ARG A 360 -5.47 -11.97 -14.26
C ARG A 360 -5.78 -13.16 -13.36
N ILE A 361 -6.89 -13.08 -12.63
CA ILE A 361 -7.27 -14.05 -11.61
C ILE A 361 -8.51 -14.79 -12.07
N ARG A 362 -8.36 -16.11 -12.30
CA ARG A 362 -9.45 -17.01 -12.65
C ARG A 362 -9.98 -17.72 -11.42
N SER A 363 -11.22 -17.47 -11.04
CA SER A 363 -11.88 -18.16 -9.93
C SER A 363 -12.50 -19.48 -10.38
N LYS A 364 -11.99 -20.62 -9.91
CA LYS A 364 -12.55 -21.95 -10.21
C LYS A 364 -13.51 -22.40 -9.10
N CYS A 365 -14.71 -21.84 -9.14
CA CYS A 365 -15.74 -22.05 -8.12
C CYS A 365 -16.64 -23.27 -8.36
N GLN A 366 -16.90 -23.60 -9.61
CA GLN A 366 -17.76 -24.73 -9.97
C GLN A 366 -16.96 -26.03 -10.06
N CYS A 367 -17.57 -27.12 -9.59
CA CYS A 367 -17.04 -28.47 -9.77
C CYS A 367 -17.46 -28.99 -11.15
N ARG A 368 -16.54 -29.61 -11.89
CA ARG A 368 -16.89 -30.38 -13.09
C ARG A 368 -17.28 -31.79 -12.67
N CYS A 369 -18.53 -32.19 -12.94
CA CYS A 369 -18.94 -33.58 -12.79
C CYS A 369 -18.60 -34.39 -14.04
N GLY A 370 -18.39 -35.70 -13.85
CA GLY A 370 -18.06 -36.64 -14.93
C GLY A 370 -19.17 -36.76 -15.98
N LEU A 371 -19.04 -37.74 -16.89
CA LEU A 371 -19.89 -37.93 -18.09
C LEU A 371 -21.41 -38.00 -17.84
N THR A 372 -21.86 -38.18 -16.60
CA THR A 372 -23.29 -38.19 -16.21
C THR A 372 -23.85 -36.80 -15.90
N GLY A 373 -23.01 -35.77 -15.73
CA GLY A 373 -23.41 -34.37 -15.54
C GLY A 373 -24.18 -34.06 -14.24
N ARG A 374 -24.36 -35.03 -13.34
CA ARG A 374 -25.13 -34.87 -12.10
C ARG A 374 -24.20 -34.72 -10.89
N CYS A 375 -24.14 -33.51 -10.33
CA CYS A 375 -23.47 -33.21 -9.05
C CYS A 375 -24.43 -33.17 -7.85
N GLN A 376 -25.73 -33.26 -8.09
CA GLN A 376 -26.79 -33.19 -7.08
C GLN A 376 -27.51 -34.54 -7.00
N ASP A 377 -27.79 -34.98 -5.77
CA ASP A 377 -28.77 -36.05 -5.55
C ASP A 377 -30.15 -35.52 -5.97
N ASP A 378 -30.92 -36.32 -6.71
CA ASP A 378 -32.30 -35.98 -7.09
C ASP A 378 -33.08 -35.64 -5.80
N LYS A 379 -33.83 -34.51 -5.80
CA LYS A 379 -34.67 -34.04 -4.67
C LYS A 379 -35.88 -34.95 -4.42
N GLU A 380 -35.69 -36.26 -4.46
CA GLU A 380 -36.74 -37.27 -4.32
C GLU A 380 -36.38 -38.24 -3.20
N SER A 381 -36.24 -37.69 -2.00
CA SER A 381 -36.44 -38.45 -0.76
C SER A 381 -37.45 -37.71 0.11
N SER A 382 -38.65 -37.49 -0.42
CA SER A 382 -39.82 -37.33 0.43
C SER A 382 -39.91 -38.55 1.32
N CYS A 383 -39.79 -38.33 2.62
CA CYS A 383 -39.76 -39.37 3.64
C CYS A 383 -40.95 -40.30 3.44
N ALA A 384 -40.67 -41.58 3.18
CA ALA A 384 -41.70 -42.58 2.96
C ALA A 384 -42.41 -42.86 4.29
N GLY A 385 -43.46 -42.09 4.58
CA GLY A 385 -44.32 -42.23 5.75
C GLY A 385 -45.78 -42.00 5.37
N SER A 386 -46.44 -43.10 4.97
CA SER A 386 -47.89 -43.32 4.96
C SER A 386 -48.80 -42.19 4.48
N GLN A 387 -49.23 -42.27 3.22
CA GLN A 387 -50.54 -41.71 2.86
C GLN A 387 -51.61 -42.37 3.73
N THR A 388 -52.24 -41.61 4.62
CA THR A 388 -53.62 -41.88 5.00
C THR A 388 -54.46 -40.67 4.64
N SER A 389 -55.11 -40.80 3.48
CA SER A 389 -56.35 -40.06 3.24
C SER A 389 -57.41 -40.51 4.24
N THR A 390 -58.31 -39.58 4.54
CA THR A 390 -59.65 -39.72 5.15
C THR A 390 -59.79 -39.79 6.67
N ASN A 391 -60.44 -38.74 7.19
CA ASN A 391 -61.51 -38.77 8.20
C ASN A 391 -61.93 -40.17 8.67
N GLN A 392 -61.66 -40.49 9.94
CA GLN A 392 -62.67 -40.89 10.92
C GLN A 392 -62.02 -41.16 12.28
N ARG A 393 -62.62 -40.57 13.33
CA ARG A 393 -62.41 -40.98 14.73
C ARG A 393 -62.81 -42.43 14.89
N SER A 394 -61.92 -43.27 15.39
CA SER A 394 -62.28 -44.46 16.18
C SER A 394 -61.07 -44.92 17.01
N ASP A 395 -61.37 -45.18 18.27
CA ASP A 395 -60.56 -45.80 19.31
C ASP A 395 -60.13 -47.23 18.92
N HIS A 396 -58.82 -47.49 18.87
CA HIS A 396 -58.15 -48.68 19.43
C HIS A 396 -56.69 -48.78 18.97
N GLY A 397 -55.81 -49.09 19.92
CA GLY A 397 -54.36 -49.09 19.77
C GLY A 397 -53.83 -50.08 18.74
N LEU A 398 -52.88 -49.59 17.93
CA LEU A 398 -51.98 -50.39 17.10
C LEU A 398 -50.59 -49.77 17.22
N THR A 399 -49.68 -50.57 17.74
CA THR A 399 -48.24 -50.32 17.87
C THR A 399 -47.64 -50.00 16.50
N VAL A 400 -47.15 -48.78 16.32
CA VAL A 400 -46.32 -48.40 15.17
C VAL A 400 -44.88 -48.81 15.48
N ASP A 401 -44.25 -49.51 14.51
CA ASP A 401 -42.91 -50.08 14.59
C ASP A 401 -41.85 -49.10 15.10
N SER A 402 -41.47 -49.24 16.36
CA SER A 402 -40.49 -48.40 17.07
C SER A 402 -39.03 -48.57 16.60
N LYS A 403 -38.80 -49.24 15.45
CA LYS A 403 -37.45 -49.46 14.89
C LYS A 403 -37.09 -48.45 13.79
N ALA A 404 -38.06 -47.97 13.01
CA ALA A 404 -37.81 -47.03 11.93
C ALA A 404 -37.52 -45.60 12.46
N GLU A 405 -38.19 -45.18 13.53
CA GLU A 405 -37.93 -43.87 14.18
C GLU A 405 -36.59 -43.82 14.92
N ALA A 406 -36.16 -44.93 15.53
CA ALA A 406 -34.90 -45.01 16.28
C ALA A 406 -33.66 -44.92 15.37
N GLN A 407 -33.69 -45.53 14.18
CA GLN A 407 -32.61 -45.41 13.19
C GLN A 407 -32.53 -44.04 12.52
N ASN A 408 -33.66 -43.31 12.49
CA ASN A 408 -33.73 -41.98 11.89
C ASN A 408 -33.04 -40.93 12.78
N HIS A 409 -33.18 -41.03 14.11
CA HIS A 409 -32.51 -40.14 15.07
C HIS A 409 -31.00 -40.40 15.19
N GLN A 410 -30.57 -41.66 15.05
CA GLN A 410 -29.13 -42.00 15.11
C GLN A 410 -28.30 -41.24 14.05
N ASN A 411 -28.90 -40.91 12.91
CA ASN A 411 -28.25 -40.18 11.81
C ASN A 411 -28.13 -38.66 12.07
N CYS A 412 -28.73 -38.16 13.14
CA CYS A 412 -28.69 -36.76 13.56
C CYS A 412 -27.78 -36.53 14.78
N ARG A 413 -27.02 -37.55 15.22
CA ARG A 413 -26.08 -37.46 16.34
C ARG A 413 -24.65 -37.44 15.84
N ALA A 414 -23.85 -36.53 16.37
CA ALA A 414 -22.40 -36.57 16.22
C ALA A 414 -21.83 -37.82 16.92
N ALA A 415 -20.69 -38.34 16.43
CA ALA A 415 -20.01 -39.46 17.07
C ALA A 415 -19.70 -39.10 18.54
N GLU A 416 -20.10 -39.96 19.48
CA GLU A 416 -19.98 -39.78 20.94
C GLU A 416 -20.94 -38.76 21.59
N SER A 417 -21.88 -38.17 20.83
CA SER A 417 -22.96 -37.35 21.38
C SER A 417 -24.25 -38.14 21.48
N ASP A 418 -24.97 -37.98 22.59
CA ASP A 418 -26.31 -38.55 22.79
C ASP A 418 -27.44 -37.54 22.49
N VAL A 419 -27.06 -36.34 22.03
CA VAL A 419 -27.97 -35.23 21.73
C VAL A 419 -28.15 -35.07 20.23
N ASP A 420 -29.41 -35.13 19.78
CA ASP A 420 -29.76 -34.91 18.38
C ASP A 420 -29.52 -33.44 17.98
N CYS A 421 -28.90 -33.23 16.83
CA CYS A 421 -28.65 -31.91 16.24
C CYS A 421 -28.01 -30.91 17.20
N SER A 422 -27.13 -31.40 18.08
CA SER A 422 -26.44 -30.61 19.11
C SER A 422 -27.39 -29.80 20.02
N GLY A 423 -28.68 -30.18 20.07
CA GLY A 423 -29.72 -29.45 20.80
C GLY A 423 -30.10 -28.10 20.18
N ARG A 424 -29.61 -27.78 18.98
CA ARG A 424 -29.82 -26.49 18.28
C ARG A 424 -30.62 -26.66 16.98
N GLY A 425 -31.45 -27.70 16.91
CA GLY A 425 -32.25 -28.02 15.74
C GLY A 425 -33.15 -29.22 15.97
N VAL A 426 -33.96 -29.53 14.95
CA VAL A 426 -34.86 -30.68 14.94
C VAL A 426 -34.36 -31.70 13.93
N CYS A 427 -34.30 -32.97 14.32
CA CYS A 427 -33.97 -34.07 13.42
C CYS A 427 -35.20 -34.42 12.57
N ASP A 428 -35.15 -34.14 11.28
CA ASP A 428 -36.19 -34.50 10.32
C ASP A 428 -35.59 -35.44 9.27
N CYS A 429 -36.11 -36.66 9.21
CA CYS A 429 -35.69 -37.68 8.25
C CYS A 429 -34.17 -37.95 8.18
N GLY A 430 -33.52 -37.97 9.35
CA GLY A 430 -32.08 -38.28 9.46
C GLY A 430 -31.18 -37.13 9.01
N LYS A 431 -31.73 -35.91 8.92
CA LYS A 431 -31.00 -34.66 8.73
C LYS A 431 -31.41 -33.67 9.81
N CYS A 432 -30.47 -32.83 10.22
CA CYS A 432 -30.76 -31.76 11.15
C CYS A 432 -31.25 -30.50 10.44
N LEU A 433 -32.38 -29.97 10.92
CA LEU A 433 -32.89 -28.65 10.58
C LEU A 433 -32.53 -27.69 11.70
N CYS A 434 -31.59 -26.79 11.46
CA CYS A 434 -31.07 -25.88 12.48
C CYS A 434 -32.06 -24.76 12.80
N GLU A 435 -32.10 -24.37 14.07
CA GLU A 435 -32.98 -23.31 14.55
C GLU A 435 -32.48 -21.91 14.09
N GLU A 436 -33.42 -21.01 13.79
CA GLU A 436 -33.10 -19.63 13.46
C GLU A 436 -32.77 -18.84 14.74
N SER A 437 -31.61 -18.20 14.76
CA SER A 437 -31.17 -17.35 15.87
C SER A 437 -31.23 -15.88 15.47
N ARG A 438 -31.52 -15.00 16.45
CA ARG A 438 -31.43 -13.54 16.25
C ARG A 438 -29.99 -13.02 16.25
N LEU A 439 -29.05 -13.85 16.70
CA LEU A 439 -27.63 -13.50 16.81
C LEU A 439 -26.84 -13.86 15.55
N GLY A 440 -27.39 -14.71 14.69
CA GLY A 440 -26.77 -15.15 13.44
C GLY A 440 -27.28 -16.53 13.01
N THR A 441 -26.51 -17.23 12.19
CA THR A 441 -26.90 -18.48 11.56
C THR A 441 -26.31 -19.68 12.28
N ILE A 442 -27.14 -20.68 12.59
CA ILE A 442 -26.70 -21.98 13.08
C ILE A 442 -26.72 -22.95 11.90
N TYR A 443 -25.63 -23.66 11.68
CA TYR A 443 -25.45 -24.56 10.54
C TYR A 443 -24.52 -25.74 10.89
N GLY A 444 -24.25 -26.60 9.91
CA GLY A 444 -23.50 -27.84 10.11
C GLY A 444 -24.39 -29.07 9.97
N THR A 445 -23.77 -30.26 9.92
CA THR A 445 -24.51 -31.51 9.68
C THR A 445 -25.42 -31.86 10.85
N TYR A 446 -25.02 -31.44 12.05
CA TYR A 446 -25.67 -31.65 13.32
C TYR A 446 -25.93 -30.32 14.06
N CYS A 447 -26.04 -29.20 13.35
CA CYS A 447 -26.23 -27.85 13.92
C CYS A 447 -25.19 -27.49 15.00
N GLU A 448 -23.97 -27.94 14.78
CA GLU A 448 -22.84 -27.83 15.68
C GLU A 448 -22.05 -26.53 15.49
N ILE A 449 -22.27 -25.82 14.38
CA ILE A 449 -21.54 -24.60 13.99
C ILE A 449 -22.48 -23.40 14.04
N ASP A 450 -21.94 -22.27 14.44
CA ASP A 450 -22.60 -20.99 14.33
C ASP A 450 -21.59 -19.90 13.96
N ASP A 451 -22.10 -18.78 13.44
CA ASP A 451 -21.32 -17.63 12.97
C ASP A 451 -21.21 -16.50 14.02
N PHE A 452 -21.54 -16.76 15.29
CA PHE A 452 -21.58 -15.73 16.35
C PHE A 452 -20.84 -16.08 17.65
N SER A 453 -20.41 -17.32 17.85
CA SER A 453 -19.69 -17.78 19.06
C SER A 453 -18.17 -17.67 18.97
N CYS A 454 -17.65 -16.61 18.35
CA CYS A 454 -16.20 -16.33 18.27
C CYS A 454 -15.78 -15.19 19.23
N PRO A 455 -14.46 -14.95 19.43
CA PRO A 455 -13.98 -13.85 20.27
C PRO A 455 -14.46 -12.46 19.81
N TYR A 456 -14.73 -11.59 20.80
CA TYR A 456 -15.14 -10.20 20.60
C TYR A 456 -14.05 -9.24 21.08
N GLU A 457 -13.74 -8.22 20.28
CA GLU A 457 -12.85 -7.11 20.65
C GLU A 457 -13.69 -5.84 20.80
N GLY A 458 -13.67 -5.20 21.98
CA GLY A 458 -14.47 -3.98 22.20
C GLY A 458 -15.98 -4.16 21.96
N GLY A 459 -16.50 -5.39 22.07
CA GLY A 459 -17.90 -5.72 21.77
C GLY A 459 -18.18 -6.04 20.29
N ILE A 460 -17.16 -6.11 19.44
CA ILE A 460 -17.29 -6.40 18.00
C ILE A 460 -16.76 -7.82 17.72
N LEU A 461 -17.60 -8.68 17.13
CA LEU A 461 -17.26 -10.04 16.73
C LEU A 461 -16.08 -10.02 15.74
N CYS A 462 -15.00 -10.75 16.05
CA CYS A 462 -13.77 -10.80 15.26
C CYS A 462 -13.23 -9.41 14.87
N GLY A 463 -13.44 -8.40 15.73
CA GLY A 463 -13.00 -7.02 15.49
C GLY A 463 -13.54 -6.39 14.21
N SER A 464 -14.63 -6.92 13.63
CA SER A 464 -15.18 -6.61 12.29
C SER A 464 -14.21 -6.85 11.13
N ARG A 465 -13.08 -7.51 11.40
CA ARG A 465 -11.96 -7.74 10.48
C ARG A 465 -11.67 -9.23 10.36
N GLY A 466 -12.68 -10.06 10.58
CA GLY A 466 -12.61 -11.51 10.44
C GLY A 466 -14.01 -12.09 10.30
N VAL A 467 -14.07 -13.33 9.84
CA VAL A 467 -15.32 -14.10 9.76
C VAL A 467 -15.28 -15.18 10.82
N CYS A 468 -16.36 -15.31 11.58
CA CYS A 468 -16.49 -16.36 12.58
C CYS A 468 -16.80 -17.69 11.90
N VAL A 469 -15.94 -18.69 12.11
CA VAL A 469 -16.11 -20.03 11.56
C VAL A 469 -15.81 -21.03 12.67
N SER A 470 -16.84 -21.77 13.11
CA SER A 470 -16.67 -22.83 14.12
C SER A 470 -16.04 -22.37 15.44
N GLY A 471 -16.42 -21.18 15.91
CA GLY A 471 -15.94 -20.62 17.18
C GLY A 471 -14.57 -19.94 17.11
N GLU A 472 -13.94 -19.93 15.93
CA GLU A 472 -12.66 -19.24 15.70
C GLU A 472 -12.81 -18.11 14.68
N CYS A 473 -12.07 -17.02 14.88
CA CYS A 473 -12.04 -15.90 13.94
C CYS A 473 -11.03 -16.16 12.82
N VAL A 474 -11.52 -16.23 11.59
CA VAL A 474 -10.68 -16.26 10.39
C VAL A 474 -10.45 -14.83 9.92
N CYS A 475 -9.24 -14.31 10.16
CA CYS A 475 -8.93 -12.89 9.96
C CYS A 475 -8.87 -12.44 8.50
N GLN A 476 -9.14 -11.15 8.29
CA GLN A 476 -8.88 -10.43 7.04
C GLN A 476 -7.38 -10.31 6.78
N ASP A 477 -7.01 -10.19 5.51
CA ASP A 477 -5.60 -10.13 5.12
C ASP A 477 -5.02 -8.84 5.70
N GLY A 478 -3.84 -8.94 6.31
CA GLY A 478 -3.25 -7.85 7.09
C GLY A 478 -3.70 -7.81 8.56
N TRP A 479 -4.51 -8.77 9.03
CA TRP A 479 -4.92 -8.88 10.44
C TRP A 479 -4.61 -10.27 11.01
N THR A 480 -4.31 -10.31 12.31
CA THR A 480 -3.96 -11.53 13.06
C THR A 480 -4.52 -11.47 14.49
N GLY A 481 -4.28 -12.54 15.25
CA GLY A 481 -4.76 -12.73 16.62
C GLY A 481 -6.17 -13.30 16.69
N ASP A 482 -6.53 -13.81 17.88
CA ASP A 482 -7.77 -14.57 18.10
C ASP A 482 -9.05 -13.76 17.85
N SER A 483 -8.96 -12.43 17.95
CA SER A 483 -10.06 -11.49 17.66
C SER A 483 -9.86 -10.68 16.38
N CYS A 484 -8.82 -10.97 15.59
CA CYS A 484 -8.47 -10.23 14.35
C CYS A 484 -8.28 -8.72 14.53
N SER A 485 -7.93 -8.29 15.74
CA SER A 485 -7.72 -6.89 16.10
C SER A 485 -6.30 -6.38 15.84
N CYS A 486 -5.34 -7.27 15.59
CA CYS A 486 -3.93 -6.96 15.46
C CYS A 486 -3.51 -6.81 13.99
N SER A 487 -2.99 -5.66 13.58
CA SER A 487 -2.50 -5.46 12.21
C SER A 487 -1.13 -6.12 12.01
N ILE A 488 -0.94 -6.77 10.86
CA ILE A 488 0.34 -7.32 10.37
C ILE A 488 1.16 -6.24 9.65
N SER A 489 0.55 -5.08 9.33
CA SER A 489 1.22 -4.00 8.62
C SER A 489 2.41 -3.45 9.42
N THR A 490 3.60 -3.48 8.83
CA THR A 490 4.83 -2.91 9.40
C THR A 490 5.13 -1.43 9.08
N PRO A 491 4.44 -0.69 8.19
CA PRO A 491 4.77 0.72 7.89
C PRO A 491 4.81 1.62 9.13
N SER A 492 3.89 1.44 10.08
CA SER A 492 3.85 2.23 11.32
C SER A 492 5.00 1.94 12.29
N CYS A 493 5.78 0.89 12.03
CA CYS A 493 6.93 0.47 12.84
C CYS A 493 8.28 0.78 12.15
N GLN A 494 8.26 1.39 10.97
CA GLN A 494 9.48 1.72 10.24
C GLN A 494 10.04 3.05 10.76
N SER A 495 11.26 3.02 11.30
CA SER A 495 11.95 4.24 11.75
C SER A 495 12.48 5.05 10.55
N PRO A 496 12.87 6.33 10.76
CA PRO A 496 13.39 7.20 9.69
C PRO A 496 14.63 6.67 8.97
N ASP A 497 15.39 5.77 9.59
CA ASP A 497 16.53 5.05 9.01
C ASP A 497 16.12 3.87 8.11
N GLY A 498 14.81 3.66 7.93
CA GLY A 498 14.23 2.61 7.10
C GLY A 498 14.17 1.23 7.77
N LEU A 499 14.64 1.10 9.02
CA LEU A 499 14.63 -0.17 9.77
C LEU A 499 13.31 -0.37 10.51
N ILE A 500 12.86 -1.61 10.67
CA ILE A 500 11.72 -1.92 11.53
C ILE A 500 12.18 -1.84 12.99
N CYS A 501 11.54 -0.98 13.78
CA CYS A 501 11.86 -0.74 15.18
C CYS A 501 13.35 -0.47 15.42
N SER A 502 13.96 0.34 14.54
CA SER A 502 15.39 0.68 14.54
C SER A 502 16.33 -0.55 14.62
N GLY A 503 15.84 -1.71 14.17
CA GLY A 503 16.54 -3.00 14.24
C GLY A 503 16.69 -3.57 15.66
N ARG A 504 15.97 -3.03 16.65
CA ARG A 504 16.11 -3.31 18.09
C ARG A 504 14.83 -3.83 18.75
N GLY A 505 13.85 -4.20 17.93
CA GLY A 505 12.59 -4.71 18.39
C GLY A 505 11.81 -5.40 17.28
N ARG A 506 10.60 -5.84 17.64
CA ARG A 506 9.66 -6.48 16.74
C ARG A 506 8.40 -5.64 16.63
N CYS A 507 7.90 -5.48 15.41
CA CYS A 507 6.62 -4.83 15.17
C CYS A 507 5.49 -5.81 15.51
N VAL A 508 4.71 -5.49 16.52
CA VAL A 508 3.56 -6.29 16.97
C VAL A 508 2.33 -5.37 16.94
N CYS A 509 1.34 -5.73 16.13
CA CYS A 509 0.10 -4.96 15.96
C CYS A 509 0.31 -3.49 15.54
N GLY A 510 1.33 -3.22 14.73
CA GLY A 510 1.67 -1.87 14.28
C GLY A 510 2.42 -1.01 15.30
N GLN A 511 2.88 -1.59 16.42
CA GLN A 511 3.71 -0.92 17.42
C GLN A 511 5.02 -1.68 17.66
N CYS A 512 6.10 -0.95 17.94
CA CYS A 512 7.37 -1.57 18.24
C CYS A 512 7.44 -2.07 19.68
N VAL A 513 7.78 -3.35 19.83
CA VAL A 513 8.12 -3.98 21.10
C VAL A 513 9.63 -4.20 21.12
N CYS A 514 10.33 -3.46 21.98
CA CYS A 514 11.78 -3.50 22.05
C CYS A 514 12.27 -4.81 22.67
N ASP A 515 13.27 -5.43 22.05
CA ASP A 515 13.81 -6.71 22.55
C ASP A 515 14.64 -6.52 23.83
N ASP A 516 15.23 -5.34 24.02
CA ASP A 516 15.97 -4.95 25.23
C ASP A 516 15.19 -3.88 26.02
N PRO A 517 14.88 -4.11 27.31
CA PRO A 517 14.16 -3.16 28.18
C PRO A 517 14.85 -1.80 28.36
N ARG A 518 16.14 -1.69 28.03
CA ARG A 518 16.90 -0.43 28.08
C ARG A 518 16.59 0.49 26.90
N HIS A 519 15.99 -0.05 25.84
CA HIS A 519 15.58 0.70 24.67
C HIS A 519 14.10 1.09 24.80
N SER A 520 13.78 2.28 24.32
CA SER A 520 12.47 2.92 24.43
C SER A 520 12.26 3.87 23.25
N GLY A 521 11.06 4.46 23.13
CA GLY A 521 10.67 5.25 21.97
C GLY A 521 9.77 4.46 21.02
N ASP A 522 9.11 5.16 20.12
CA ASP A 522 8.10 4.59 19.22
C ASP A 522 8.69 3.53 18.28
N PHE A 523 10.00 3.59 18.06
CA PHE A 523 10.76 2.64 17.25
C PHE A 523 11.94 2.01 18.00
N CYS A 524 11.97 2.03 19.33
CA CYS A 524 13.09 1.49 20.13
C CYS A 524 14.43 2.19 19.91
N GLU A 525 14.40 3.46 19.51
CA GLU A 525 15.56 4.25 19.13
C GLU A 525 16.32 4.86 20.33
N ARG A 526 15.66 5.01 21.48
CA ARG A 526 16.21 5.69 22.65
C ARG A 526 16.77 4.69 23.65
N CYS A 527 18.06 4.75 23.92
CA CYS A 527 18.68 4.00 25.02
C CYS A 527 19.44 4.93 25.98
N PRO A 528 18.76 5.49 27.00
CA PRO A 528 19.38 6.42 27.96
C PRO A 528 20.52 5.80 28.78
N THR A 529 20.44 4.48 29.02
CA THR A 529 21.44 3.73 29.81
C THR A 529 22.56 3.11 28.97
N CYS A 530 22.48 3.23 27.64
CA CYS A 530 23.59 2.87 26.76
C CYS A 530 24.62 3.99 26.85
N VAL A 531 25.60 3.84 27.74
CA VAL A 531 26.65 4.84 27.97
C VAL A 531 27.44 5.11 26.67
N SER A 532 27.40 6.40 26.28
CA SER A 532 28.15 7.17 25.26
C SER A 532 28.25 6.65 23.81
N ASN A 533 27.65 7.44 22.90
CA ASN A 533 27.75 7.35 21.44
C ASN A 533 29.19 7.45 20.88
N CYS A 534 30.23 7.74 21.67
CA CYS A 534 31.60 7.90 21.18
C CYS A 534 32.45 6.60 21.21
N GLN A 535 32.01 5.52 21.89
CA GLN A 535 32.77 4.25 21.92
C GLN A 535 33.00 3.59 20.54
N PRO A 536 32.03 3.58 19.60
CA PRO A 536 32.25 3.04 18.26
C PRO A 536 33.26 3.87 17.44
N HIS A 537 33.41 5.16 17.76
CA HIS A 537 34.17 6.14 16.99
C HIS A 537 35.59 6.37 17.50
N TRP A 538 35.98 5.76 18.62
CA TRP A 538 37.34 5.87 19.17
C TRP A 538 38.44 5.48 18.16
N LYS A 539 38.13 4.53 17.26
CA LYS A 539 39.06 4.13 16.18
C LYS A 539 39.30 5.22 15.15
N CYS A 540 38.33 6.10 14.90
CA CYS A 540 38.49 7.24 14.00
C CYS A 540 39.27 8.37 14.68
N VAL A 541 39.01 8.62 15.97
CA VAL A 541 39.78 9.58 16.78
C VAL A 541 41.26 9.18 16.86
N ASP A 542 41.55 7.91 17.17
CA ASP A 542 42.92 7.38 17.21
C ASP A 542 43.63 7.46 15.84
N CYS A 543 42.88 7.28 14.76
CA CYS A 543 43.37 7.39 13.38
C CYS A 543 43.78 8.82 12.99
N HIS A 544 43.12 9.85 13.54
CA HIS A 544 43.49 11.25 13.29
C HIS A 544 44.53 11.80 14.27
N ILE A 545 44.66 11.23 15.47
CA ILE A 545 45.61 11.67 16.51
C ILE A 545 46.99 11.02 16.36
N THR A 546 47.09 9.83 15.76
CA THR A 546 48.38 9.14 15.59
C THR A 546 49.30 9.86 14.59
N HIS A 547 50.26 10.64 15.10
CA HIS A 547 51.34 11.23 14.31
C HIS A 547 52.34 10.15 13.83
N GLY A 548 52.00 9.45 12.75
CA GLY A 548 52.89 8.44 12.18
C GLY A 548 52.33 7.58 11.04
N LEU A 549 51.17 7.91 10.46
CA LEU A 549 50.56 7.10 9.41
C LEU A 549 51.22 7.32 8.03
N THR A 550 51.34 6.23 7.25
CA THR A 550 51.79 6.31 5.86
C THR A 550 50.69 6.90 4.97
N GLN A 551 51.06 7.47 3.82
CA GLN A 551 50.13 8.21 2.94
C GLN A 551 48.91 7.38 2.45
N LYS A 552 49.05 6.04 2.42
CA LYS A 552 47.99 5.10 2.06
C LYS A 552 46.98 4.87 3.20
N GLU A 553 47.45 4.96 4.44
CA GLU A 553 46.63 4.82 5.65
C GLU A 553 45.85 6.10 5.95
N VAL A 554 46.42 7.27 5.68
CA VAL A 554 45.73 8.58 5.74
C VAL A 554 44.58 8.65 4.73
N GLY A 555 44.80 8.16 3.50
CA GLY A 555 43.75 8.10 2.47
C GLY A 555 42.58 7.19 2.87
N ARG A 556 42.88 6.05 3.52
CA ARG A 556 41.85 5.15 4.06
C ARG A 556 41.13 5.76 5.27
N CYS A 557 41.86 6.46 6.14
CA CYS A 557 41.30 7.15 7.30
C CYS A 557 40.28 8.22 6.86
N ASN A 558 40.66 9.11 5.95
CA ASN A 558 39.78 10.15 5.42
C ASN A 558 38.57 9.56 4.69
N HIS A 559 38.72 8.48 3.92
CA HIS A 559 37.58 7.88 3.23
C HIS A 559 36.59 7.18 4.18
N THR A 560 37.04 6.71 5.35
CA THR A 560 36.21 5.91 6.27
C THR A 560 35.66 6.73 7.44
N CYS A 561 36.33 7.83 7.82
CA CYS A 561 36.03 8.62 9.02
C CYS A 561 35.64 10.09 8.76
N ALA A 562 35.70 10.58 7.50
CA ALA A 562 35.37 11.97 7.16
C ALA A 562 33.96 12.49 7.52
N PRO A 563 32.88 11.69 7.62
CA PRO A 563 31.55 12.23 7.92
C PRO A 563 31.31 12.54 9.41
N LEU A 564 32.27 12.27 10.31
CA LEU A 564 32.01 12.10 11.75
C LEU A 564 32.90 12.96 12.68
N VAL A 565 33.62 13.94 12.16
CA VAL A 565 34.46 14.84 12.97
C VAL A 565 34.25 16.26 12.50
N ASP A 566 33.46 17.05 13.23
CA ASP A 566 33.41 18.50 13.08
C ASP A 566 34.29 19.13 14.17
N TYR A 567 35.08 20.16 13.82
CA TYR A 567 35.95 20.84 14.78
C TYR A 567 35.13 21.94 15.48
N THR A 568 34.80 21.75 16.76
CA THR A 568 34.17 22.80 17.57
C THR A 568 35.21 23.61 18.34
N ASP A 569 35.09 24.93 18.26
CA ASP A 569 35.85 25.91 19.05
C ASP A 569 35.42 25.87 20.54
N ASP A 570 36.37 26.09 21.44
CA ASP A 570 36.33 25.82 22.90
C ASP A 570 35.38 26.71 23.76
N ALA A 571 34.28 27.24 23.21
CA ALA A 571 33.44 28.22 23.90
C ALA A 571 32.04 27.75 24.34
N SER A 572 31.56 26.58 23.90
CA SER A 572 30.26 26.05 24.33
C SER A 572 30.42 24.63 24.83
N GLY A 573 30.50 24.45 26.15
CA GLY A 573 30.66 23.16 26.83
C GLY A 573 29.49 22.19 26.60
N ILE A 574 29.32 21.74 25.37
CA ILE A 574 28.42 20.70 24.93
C ILE A 574 29.32 19.54 24.47
N ASN A 575 29.34 18.46 25.25
CA ASN A 575 29.91 17.20 24.78
C ASN A 575 28.96 16.60 23.75
N LEU A 576 29.18 16.94 22.49
CA LEU A 576 28.74 16.16 21.34
C LEU A 576 30.01 15.62 20.67
N CYS A 577 29.97 14.35 20.26
CA CYS A 577 30.87 13.91 19.20
C CYS A 577 30.47 14.70 17.93
#